data_AF-A0A0Q7IPW9-F1
#
_entry.id   AF-A0A0Q7IPW9-F1
#
_cell.length_a   1.000
_cell.length_b   1.000
_cell.length_c   1.000
_cell.angle_alpha   90.00
_cell.angle_beta   90.00
_cell.angle_gamma   90.00
#
_symmetry.space_group_name_H-M   'P 1'
#
loop_
_entity.id
_entity.type
_entity.pdbx_description
1 polymer ?
#
loop_
_entity_poly.entity_id
_entity_poly.type
_entity_poly.pdbx_seq_one_letter_code
_entity_poly.pdbx_strand_id
1 'polypeptide(L)'
;MAISFTLSIINRLKKEITETQQRSIDEQKKKEKALSKINQLQRDIKISTSPSDLSSKMSRLSKLKDEINKINLLQVELSKQLALKNAALKEQISKDQQQQQQENKN
;
A
#
# COMPACT_ATOMS: atom_id res chain seq x y z
N MET A 1 -20.50 -3.87 -30.70
CA MET A 1 -20.90 -4.24 -29.32
C MET A 1 -19.66 -4.52 -28.43
N ALA A 2 -18.56 -3.75 -28.58
CA ALA A 2 -17.30 -3.96 -27.84
C ALA A 2 -17.00 -2.85 -26.80
N ILE A 3 -17.61 -1.67 -26.95
CA ILE A 3 -17.40 -0.50 -26.09
C ILE A 3 -17.73 -0.80 -24.61
N SER A 4 -18.81 -1.55 -24.34
CA SER A 4 -19.23 -1.86 -22.96
C SER A 4 -18.24 -2.75 -22.22
N PHE A 5 -17.60 -3.70 -22.91
CA PHE A 5 -16.64 -4.62 -22.31
C PHE A 5 -15.33 -3.89 -21.95
N THR A 6 -14.79 -3.10 -22.86
CA THR A 6 -13.58 -2.29 -22.63
C THR A 6 -13.78 -1.31 -21.47
N LEU A 7 -14.93 -0.63 -21.42
CA LEU A 7 -15.30 0.29 -20.33
C LEU A 7 -15.41 -0.42 -18.98
N SER A 8 -15.99 -1.64 -18.96
CA SER A 8 -16.10 -2.44 -17.73
C SER A 8 -14.73 -2.79 -17.14
N ILE A 9 -13.76 -3.12 -18.00
CA ILE A 9 -12.37 -3.43 -17.59
C ILE A 9 -11.69 -2.19 -17.03
N ILE A 10 -11.83 -1.05 -17.69
CA ILE A 10 -11.29 0.24 -17.23
C ILE A 10 -11.83 0.59 -15.85
N ASN A 11 -13.15 0.48 -15.65
CA ASN A 11 -13.78 0.79 -14.37
C ASN A 11 -13.34 -0.17 -13.26
N ARG A 12 -13.20 -1.47 -13.57
CA ARG A 12 -12.65 -2.45 -12.63
C ARG A 12 -11.22 -2.09 -12.22
N LEU A 13 -10.35 -1.79 -13.20
CA LEU A 13 -8.95 -1.42 -12.94
C LEU A 13 -8.85 -0.14 -12.09
N LYS A 14 -9.67 0.89 -12.37
CA LYS A 14 -9.73 2.10 -11.55
C LYS A 14 -10.11 1.79 -10.11
N LYS A 15 -11.15 0.96 -9.90
CA LYS A 15 -11.57 0.53 -8.56
C LYS A 15 -10.46 -0.20 -7.82
N GLU A 16 -9.82 -1.17 -8.47
CA GLU A 16 -8.70 -1.93 -7.89
C GLU A 16 -7.50 -1.03 -7.54
N ILE A 17 -7.21 -0.01 -8.36
CA ILE A 17 -6.15 0.98 -8.06
C ILE A 17 -6.51 1.76 -6.80
N THR A 18 -7.74 2.29 -6.70
CA THR A 18 -8.20 3.04 -5.52
C THR A 18 -8.16 2.16 -4.26
N GLU A 19 -8.60 0.91 -4.34
CA GLU A 19 -8.53 -0.03 -3.23
C GLU A 19 -7.08 -0.30 -2.80
N THR A 20 -6.17 -0.47 -3.76
CA THR A 20 -4.73 -0.70 -3.48
C THR A 20 -4.07 0.54 -2.86
N GLN A 21 -4.43 1.74 -3.33
CA GLN A 21 -3.98 3.01 -2.74
C GLN A 21 -4.47 3.14 -1.30
N GLN A 22 -5.74 2.84 -1.03
CA GLN A 22 -6.30 2.90 0.31
C GLN A 22 -5.58 1.94 1.26
N ARG A 23 -5.30 0.70 0.82
CA ARG A 23 -4.51 -0.26 1.60
C ARG A 23 -3.11 0.27 1.91
N SER A 24 -2.44 0.89 0.94
CA SER A 24 -1.12 1.51 1.17
C SER A 24 -1.19 2.62 2.23
N ILE A 25 -2.21 3.47 2.19
CA ILE A 25 -2.42 4.52 3.20
C ILE A 25 -2.65 3.91 4.59
N ASP A 26 -3.46 2.87 4.69
CA ASP A 26 -3.79 2.24 5.97
C ASP A 26 -2.56 1.55 6.60
N GLU A 27 -1.75 0.88 5.80
CA GLU A 27 -0.48 0.30 6.26
C GLU A 27 0.52 1.38 6.68
N GLN A 28 0.56 2.52 6.00
CA GLN A 28 1.38 3.66 6.39
C GLN A 28 0.95 4.23 7.75
N LYS A 29 -0.36 4.35 8.00
CA LYS A 29 -0.89 4.75 9.32
C LYS A 29 -0.50 3.76 10.43
N LYS A 30 -0.49 2.45 10.14
CA LYS A 30 -0.02 1.43 11.11
C LYS A 30 1.46 1.62 11.44
N LYS A 31 2.29 1.88 10.43
CA LYS A 31 3.72 2.17 10.62
C LYS A 31 3.94 3.40 11.50
N GLU A 32 3.20 4.48 11.28
CA GLU A 32 3.29 5.70 12.10
C GLU A 32 2.94 5.44 13.56
N LYS A 33 1.89 4.65 13.83
CA LYS A 33 1.53 4.23 15.18
C LYS A 33 2.63 3.39 15.84
N ALA A 34 3.21 2.44 15.10
CA ALA A 34 4.31 1.61 15.58
C ALA A 34 5.56 2.43 15.90
N LEU A 35 5.91 3.41 15.05
CA LEU A 35 7.02 4.34 15.26
C LEU A 35 6.80 5.21 16.50
N SER A 36 5.59 5.75 16.67
CA SER A 36 5.24 6.52 17.88
C SER A 36 5.41 5.66 19.14
N LYS A 37 4.98 4.39 19.09
CA LYS A 37 5.14 3.47 20.23
C LYS A 37 6.60 3.12 20.51
N ILE A 38 7.42 2.95 19.48
CA ILE A 38 8.87 2.76 19.61
C ILE A 38 9.49 3.98 20.31
N ASN A 39 9.16 5.19 19.88
CA ASN A 39 9.69 6.42 20.47
C ASN A 39 9.32 6.54 21.95
N GLN A 40 8.09 6.17 22.33
CA GLN A 40 7.67 6.09 23.72
C GLN A 40 8.49 5.05 24.49
N LEU A 41 8.57 3.81 23.99
CA LEU A 41 9.31 2.73 24.66
C LEU A 41 10.80 3.06 24.84
N GLN A 42 11.42 3.73 23.87
CA GLN A 42 12.81 4.18 23.98
C GLN A 42 13.02 5.18 25.12
N ARG A 43 12.04 6.05 25.39
CA ARG A 43 12.07 6.94 26.56
C ARG A 43 11.89 6.14 27.85
N ASP A 44 10.90 5.23 27.88
CA ASP A 44 10.58 4.39 29.04
C ASP A 44 11.72 3.42 29.41
N ILE A 45 12.53 3.02 28.44
CA ILE A 45 13.74 2.19 28.63
C ILE A 45 14.82 2.98 29.35
N LYS A 46 15.04 4.25 28.99
CA LYS A 46 16.08 5.10 29.60
C LYS A 46 15.86 5.37 31.09
N ILE A 47 14.60 5.34 31.53
CA ILE A 47 14.21 5.56 32.92
C ILE A 47 13.86 4.25 33.67
N SER A 48 13.96 3.10 33.00
CA SER A 48 13.66 1.80 33.62
C SER A 48 14.76 1.45 34.62
N THR A 49 14.35 1.13 35.84
CA THR A 49 15.25 0.77 36.95
C THR A 49 15.22 -0.73 37.27
N SER A 50 14.29 -1.48 36.67
CA SER A 50 14.13 -2.91 36.92
C SER A 50 14.60 -3.75 35.71
N PRO A 51 15.49 -4.74 35.91
CA PRO A 51 15.96 -5.61 34.84
C PRO A 51 14.85 -6.37 34.10
N SER A 52 13.80 -6.80 34.82
CA SER A 52 12.67 -7.54 34.23
C SER A 52 11.78 -6.65 33.36
N ASP A 53 11.58 -5.40 33.78
CA ASP A 53 10.85 -4.38 33.04
C ASP A 53 11.63 -3.96 31.78
N LEU A 54 12.94 -3.75 31.92
CA LEU A 54 13.83 -3.45 30.79
C LEU A 54 13.81 -4.56 29.73
N SER A 55 13.94 -5.82 30.15
CA SER A 55 13.88 -6.98 29.24
C SER A 55 12.54 -7.04 28.48
N SER A 56 11.43 -6.83 29.18
CA SER A 56 10.09 -6.82 28.59
C SER A 56 9.91 -5.70 27.57
N LYS A 57 10.39 -4.49 27.88
CA LYS A 57 10.37 -3.33 26.96
C LYS A 57 11.24 -3.56 25.73
N MET A 58 12.43 -4.13 25.90
CA MET A 58 13.33 -4.48 24.80
C MET A 58 12.72 -5.52 23.87
N SER A 59 12.07 -6.56 24.42
CA SER A 59 11.34 -7.55 23.60
C SER A 59 10.22 -6.90 22.79
N ARG A 60 9.45 -5.98 23.41
CA ARG A 60 8.38 -5.24 22.73
C ARG A 60 8.93 -4.30 21.65
N LEU A 61 10.07 -3.67 21.89
CA LEU A 61 10.78 -2.84 20.91
C LEU A 61 11.17 -3.65 19.68
N SER A 62 11.75 -4.84 19.86
CA SER A 62 12.12 -5.72 18.75
C SER A 62 10.92 -6.13 17.92
N LYS A 63 9.81 -6.54 18.56
CA LYS A 63 8.57 -6.90 17.86
C LYS A 63 8.02 -5.76 17.00
N LEU A 64 8.03 -4.52 17.50
CA LEU A 64 7.57 -3.35 16.75
C LEU A 64 8.50 -3.02 15.58
N LYS A 65 9.82 -3.23 15.72
CA LYS A 65 10.76 -3.08 14.60
C LYS A 65 10.51 -4.11 13.51
N ASP A 66 10.26 -5.36 13.89
CA ASP A 66 9.92 -6.42 12.93
C ASP A 66 8.60 -6.13 12.21
N GLU A 67 7.61 -5.59 12.92
CA GLU A 67 6.35 -5.14 12.34
C GLU A 67 6.57 -4.03 11.29
N ILE A 68 7.38 -3.02 11.60
CA ILE A 68 7.74 -1.96 10.64
C ILE A 68 8.44 -2.55 9.41
N ASN A 69 9.34 -3.51 9.59
CA ASN A 69 10.01 -4.17 8.46
C ASN A 69 9.02 -4.90 7.56
N LYS A 70 8.05 -5.63 8.14
CA LYS A 70 6.97 -6.27 7.39
C LYS A 70 6.12 -5.26 6.63
N ILE A 71 5.76 -4.15 7.27
CA ILE A 71 5.00 -3.07 6.62
C ILE A 71 5.80 -2.48 5.45
N ASN A 72 7.10 -2.24 5.61
CA ASN A 72 7.94 -1.71 4.54
C ASN A 72 7.98 -2.65 3.32
N LEU A 73 8.13 -3.97 3.55
CA LEU A 73 8.08 -4.97 2.47
C LEU A 73 6.71 -4.96 1.77
N LEU A 74 5.63 -4.88 2.54
CA LEU A 74 4.28 -4.80 2.00
C LEU A 74 4.06 -3.52 1.18
N GLN A 75 4.60 -2.38 1.61
CA GLN A 75 4.52 -1.12 0.86
C GLN A 75 5.25 -1.19 -0.49
N VAL A 76 6.42 -1.84 -0.53
CA VAL A 76 7.13 -2.09 -1.79
C VAL A 76 6.28 -2.94 -2.73
N GLU A 77 5.65 -3.99 -2.21
CA GLU A 77 4.78 -4.86 -2.99
C GLU A 77 3.53 -4.13 -3.51
N LEU A 78 2.84 -3.37 -2.65
CA LEU A 78 1.71 -2.53 -3.05
C LEU A 78 2.10 -1.49 -4.12
N SER A 79 3.30 -0.92 -4.02
CA SER A 79 3.82 0.02 -5.01
C SER A 79 4.05 -0.63 -6.36
N LYS A 80 4.59 -1.86 -6.39
CA LYS A 80 4.73 -2.64 -7.63
C LYS A 80 3.37 -2.95 -8.24
N GLN A 81 2.40 -3.39 -7.43
CA GLN A 81 1.04 -3.66 -7.89
C GLN A 81 0.36 -2.41 -8.47
N LEU A 82 0.54 -1.24 -7.84
CA LEU A 82 0.05 0.02 -8.37
C LEU A 82 0.69 0.37 -9.71
N ALA A 83 2.00 0.21 -9.85
CA ALA A 83 2.68 0.47 -11.12
C ALA A 83 2.14 -0.42 -12.25
N LEU A 84 1.98 -1.72 -11.99
CA LEU A 84 1.43 -2.68 -12.95
C LEU A 84 -0.03 -2.35 -13.33
N LYS A 85 -0.89 -2.09 -12.35
CA LYS A 85 -2.30 -1.76 -12.61
C LYS A 85 -2.46 -0.44 -13.36
N ASN A 86 -1.64 0.56 -13.04
CA ASN A 86 -1.63 1.83 -13.78
C ASN A 86 -1.14 1.66 -15.22
N ALA A 87 -0.13 0.82 -15.46
CA ALA A 87 0.32 0.49 -16.81
C ALA A 87 -0.79 -0.21 -17.62
N ALA A 88 -1.44 -1.22 -17.03
CA ALA A 88 -2.56 -1.92 -17.65
C ALA A 88 -3.75 -0.99 -17.94
N LEU A 89 -4.06 -0.06 -17.02
CA LEU A 89 -5.12 0.94 -17.24
C LEU A 89 -4.79 1.86 -18.42
N LYS A 90 -3.55 2.34 -18.52
CA LYS A 90 -3.11 3.18 -19.65
C LYS A 90 -3.24 2.43 -20.97
N GLU A 91 -2.79 1.18 -21.02
CA GLU A 91 -2.90 0.33 -22.21
C GLU A 91 -4.37 0.16 -22.63
N GLN A 92 -5.27 -0.11 -21.68
CA GLN A 92 -6.68 -0.30 -21.97
C GLN A 92 -7.36 0.99 -22.47
N ILE A 93 -6.99 2.16 -21.92
CA ILE A 93 -7.48 3.46 -22.39
C ILE A 93 -6.99 3.74 -23.81
N SER A 94 -5.73 3.44 -24.13
CA SER A 94 -5.20 3.61 -25.49
C SER A 94 -5.92 2.71 -26.50
N LYS A 95 -6.22 1.47 -26.13
CA LYS A 95 -7.01 0.53 -26.98
C LYS A 95 -8.43 1.04 -27.22
N ASP A 96 -9.09 1.56 -26.18
CA ASP A 96 -10.43 2.15 -26.28
C ASP A 96 -10.45 3.35 -27.24
N GLN A 97 -9.46 4.23 -27.14
CA GLN A 97 -9.32 5.40 -28.03
C GLN A 97 -9.08 5.01 -29.50
N GLN A 98 -8.29 3.97 -29.75
CA GLN A 98 -8.04 3.47 -31.11
C GLN A 98 -9.30 2.86 -31.73
N GLN A 99 -10.10 2.13 -30.95
CA GLN A 99 -11.36 1.55 -31.41
C GLN A 99 -12.38 2.65 -31.80
N GLN A 100 -12.52 3.69 -30.98
CA GLN A 100 -13.42 4.81 -31.26
C GLN A 100 -13.01 5.60 -32.52
N GLN A 101 -11.72 5.72 -32.82
CA GLN A 101 -11.23 6.39 -34.03
C GLN A 101 -11.45 5.56 -35.31
N GLN A 102 -11.53 4.23 -35.22
CA GLN A 102 -11.82 3.36 -36.34
C GLN A 102 -13.33 3.29 -36.62
N GLU A 103 -14.17 3.29 -35.58
CA GLU A 103 -15.64 3.33 -35.73
C GLU A 103 -16.12 4.66 -36.35
N ASN A 104 -15.50 5.79 -36.03
CA ASN A 104 -15.87 7.11 -36.59
C ASN A 104 -15.39 7.36 -38.04
N LYS A 105 -14.64 6.42 -38.64
CA LYS A 105 -14.14 6.52 -40.03
C LYS A 105 -14.93 5.67 -41.04
N ASN A 106 -15.89 4.88 -40.57
CA ASN A 106 -16.81 4.07 -41.39
C ASN A 106 -18.22 4.65 -41.32
#